data_AF-G4ZZF2-F1
#
_entry.id   AF-G4ZZF2-F1
#
_cell.length_a   1.000
_cell.length_b   1.000
_cell.length_c   1.000
_cell.angle_alpha   90.00
_cell.angle_beta   90.00
_cell.angle_gamma   90.00
#
_symmetry.space_group_name_H-M   'P 1'
#
loop_
_entity.id
_entity.type
_entity.pdbx_description
1 polymer ?
#
loop_
_entity_poly.entity_id
_entity_poly.type
_entity_poly.pdbx_seq_one_letter_code
_entity_poly.pdbx_strand_id
1 'polypeptide(L)'
;MVRAIRPPRPTYTNSQVSGFYFRPCRDENDEVVLEYFRCRCGTVRKQTHRNGYSNLMQHIRREHPDYETVMLDATTAETVSLVNFVRHSALNLHGWMVWIVMCNLPLSFCESREARRYSSLDPISEETLRAGMDGVVVAVERSIASELPARFGIMLDGWTHASEHYIAVFACYEVNGCPKTTLLSMAPLLDALGDDLSAQGHLEFLATMLPRDYGVQLMQCRFLVADNCAVNRRLATLMSVPLVGCASHRLNLAVQAGMASHEEDLAAVQTLMIKLRTLTQSAKLRSTFEMVRRHLQLLEFLDAKDDDLMDLLPPPAMNKRLRALYQELCDIESARRPFKATTSTCWTFARPRANIVYSPDFEAGCVRVLRGKAQRLTRAEKAALQPFEAARPDDAAASEEEEDPAASFVERLRKRRRLAQDRVKYEQLKSIPPTSNVVECFFSIARVTFGHQRHGLLPRTLETILFLRQNRSYWDATTVDNLS
;
A
#
# COMPACT_ATOMS: atom_id res chain seq x y z
N MET A 1 18.89 -23.86 -52.21
CA MET A 1 19.13 -22.75 -51.26
C MET A 1 19.46 -23.34 -49.90
N VAL A 2 20.73 -23.32 -49.50
CA VAL A 2 21.16 -23.74 -48.16
C VAL A 2 20.75 -22.64 -47.18
N ARG A 3 19.85 -22.96 -46.24
CA ARG A 3 19.48 -22.06 -45.14
C ARG A 3 20.71 -21.89 -44.24
N ALA A 4 21.27 -20.68 -44.23
CA ALA A 4 22.28 -20.30 -43.25
C ALA A 4 21.65 -20.36 -41.85
N ILE A 5 22.12 -21.30 -41.02
CA ILE A 5 21.82 -21.34 -39.59
C ILE A 5 22.43 -20.07 -39.00
N ARG A 6 21.57 -19.14 -38.54
CA ARG A 6 22.04 -17.96 -37.79
C ARG A 6 22.73 -18.45 -36.51
N PRO A 7 23.91 -17.92 -36.15
CA PRO A 7 24.55 -18.26 -34.89
C PRO A 7 23.62 -17.89 -33.72
N PRO A 8 23.67 -18.64 -32.60
CA PRO A 8 22.92 -18.31 -31.39
C PRO A 8 23.21 -16.87 -30.98
N ARG A 9 22.16 -16.13 -30.57
CA ARG A 9 22.34 -14.78 -30.03
C ARG A 9 23.21 -14.89 -28.77
N PRO A 10 24.23 -14.05 -28.61
CA PRO A 10 25.07 -14.08 -27.41
C PRO A 10 24.23 -13.75 -26.17
N THR A 11 24.45 -14.50 -25.09
CA THR A 11 23.75 -14.36 -23.79
C THR A 11 23.99 -12.98 -23.16
N TYR A 12 25.16 -12.39 -23.41
CA TYR A 12 25.56 -11.07 -22.92
C TYR A 12 26.11 -10.20 -24.06
N THR A 13 25.87 -8.89 -23.98
CA THR A 13 26.47 -7.93 -24.90
C THR A 13 27.96 -7.73 -24.59
N ASN A 14 28.75 -7.36 -25.60
CA ASN A 14 30.18 -7.05 -25.41
C ASN A 14 30.41 -5.96 -24.34
N SER A 15 29.46 -5.04 -24.16
CA SER A 15 29.50 -3.98 -23.14
C SER A 15 29.32 -4.55 -21.73
N GLN A 16 28.35 -5.46 -21.53
CA GLN A 16 28.11 -6.12 -20.24
C GLN A 16 29.31 -6.98 -19.82
N VAL A 17 29.84 -7.76 -20.77
CA VAL A 17 31.03 -8.61 -20.53
C VAL A 17 32.25 -7.77 -20.20
N SER A 18 32.48 -6.69 -20.96
CA SER A 18 33.59 -5.76 -20.67
C SER A 18 33.42 -5.06 -19.32
N GLY A 19 32.21 -4.60 -18.97
CA GLY A 19 31.92 -3.95 -17.69
C GLY A 19 32.03 -4.88 -16.47
N PHE A 20 31.84 -6.19 -16.65
CA PHE A 20 32.07 -7.15 -15.58
C PHE A 20 33.56 -7.37 -15.32
N TYR A 21 34.36 -7.53 -16.38
CA TYR A 21 35.78 -7.90 -16.29
C TYR A 21 36.74 -6.72 -16.17
N PHE A 22 36.35 -5.52 -16.60
CA PHE A 22 37.23 -4.35 -16.60
C PHE A 22 36.73 -3.23 -15.70
N ARG A 23 37.66 -2.53 -15.06
CA ARG A 23 37.43 -1.28 -14.32
C ARG A 23 38.27 -0.17 -14.92
N PRO A 24 37.80 1.10 -14.95
CA PRO A 24 38.63 2.21 -15.40
C PRO A 24 39.90 2.33 -14.53
N CYS A 25 41.03 2.61 -15.17
CA CYS A 25 42.26 2.94 -14.45
C CYS A 25 42.10 4.33 -13.82
N ARG A 26 42.77 4.53 -12.69
CA ARG A 26 42.84 5.82 -12.01
C ARG A 26 44.28 6.31 -12.01
N ASP A 27 44.46 7.62 -12.09
CA ASP A 27 45.75 8.26 -11.97
C ASP A 27 46.13 8.53 -10.50
N GLU A 28 47.24 9.25 -10.31
CA GLU A 28 47.79 9.58 -8.98
C GLU A 28 46.87 10.49 -8.15
N ASN A 29 45.88 11.15 -8.77
CA ASN A 29 44.90 12.01 -8.13
C ASN A 29 43.55 11.31 -7.90
N ASP A 30 43.49 9.99 -8.12
CA ASP A 30 42.26 9.17 -8.11
C ASP A 30 41.27 9.53 -9.23
N GLU A 31 41.69 10.29 -10.25
CA GLU A 31 40.83 10.64 -11.39
C GLU A 31 40.80 9.51 -12.44
N VAL A 32 39.64 9.34 -13.09
CA VAL A 32 39.43 8.25 -14.06
C VAL A 32 40.14 8.53 -15.38
N VAL A 33 41.03 7.62 -15.78
CA VAL A 33 41.72 7.66 -17.07
C VAL A 33 40.84 7.00 -18.14
N LEU A 34 40.10 7.81 -18.90
CA LEU A 34 39.03 7.39 -19.82
C LEU A 34 39.41 6.31 -20.84
N GLU A 35 40.66 6.25 -21.29
CA GLU A 35 41.08 5.31 -22.33
C GLU A 35 41.68 4.01 -21.78
N TYR A 36 41.92 3.88 -20.47
CA TYR A 36 42.64 2.74 -19.90
C TYR A 36 41.78 1.95 -18.92
N PHE A 37 41.71 0.64 -19.13
CA PHE A 37 40.88 -0.27 -18.38
C PHE A 37 41.72 -1.40 -17.81
N ARG A 38 41.57 -1.69 -16.52
CA ARG A 38 42.23 -2.79 -15.82
C ARG A 38 41.28 -3.97 -15.70
N CYS A 39 41.68 -5.11 -16.24
CA CYS A 39 40.95 -6.35 -16.12
C CYS A 39 41.06 -6.92 -14.69
N ARG A 40 40.12 -7.79 -14.28
CA ARG A 40 40.19 -8.57 -13.03
C ARG A 40 41.46 -9.43 -12.93
N CYS A 41 42.02 -9.87 -14.06
CA CYS A 41 43.32 -10.56 -14.10
C CYS A 41 44.53 -9.62 -13.92
N GLY A 42 44.30 -8.31 -13.73
CA GLY A 42 45.33 -7.29 -13.55
C GLY A 42 45.83 -6.63 -14.84
N THR A 43 45.53 -7.22 -16.01
CA THR A 43 45.98 -6.71 -17.33
C THR A 43 45.34 -5.37 -17.67
N VAL A 44 46.14 -4.39 -18.07
CA VAL A 44 45.64 -3.08 -18.52
C VAL A 44 45.48 -3.08 -20.05
N ARG A 45 44.34 -2.58 -20.54
CA ARG A 45 44.01 -2.46 -21.96
C ARG A 45 43.57 -1.03 -22.27
N LYS A 46 44.08 -0.50 -23.39
CA LYS A 46 43.65 0.80 -23.91
C LYS A 46 42.46 0.63 -24.85
N GLN A 47 41.34 1.31 -24.60
CA GLN A 47 40.18 1.36 -25.49
C GLN A 47 40.19 2.67 -26.28
N THR A 48 40.38 2.58 -27.60
CA THR A 48 40.32 3.73 -28.50
C THR A 48 38.93 3.84 -29.12
N HIS A 49 38.41 5.06 -29.29
CA HIS A 49 37.06 5.35 -29.80
C HIS A 49 36.71 4.67 -31.15
N ARG A 50 37.71 4.30 -31.96
CA ARG A 50 37.52 3.60 -33.25
C ARG A 50 37.21 2.10 -33.15
N ASN A 51 37.49 1.43 -32.02
CA ASN A 51 37.49 -0.03 -31.92
C ASN A 51 36.29 -0.63 -31.13
N GLY A 52 35.47 0.22 -30.50
CA GLY A 52 34.40 -0.23 -29.61
C GLY A 52 34.92 -1.16 -28.50
N TYR A 53 34.18 -2.22 -28.18
CA TYR A 53 34.55 -3.23 -27.16
C TYR A 53 35.40 -4.39 -27.71
N SER A 54 35.79 -4.36 -28.98
CA SER A 54 36.37 -5.52 -29.68
C SER A 54 37.71 -5.99 -29.09
N ASN A 55 38.56 -5.03 -28.70
CA ASN A 55 39.86 -5.28 -28.08
C ASN A 55 39.73 -5.86 -26.65
N LEU A 56 38.78 -5.35 -25.85
CA LEU A 56 38.47 -5.84 -24.51
C LEU A 56 37.88 -7.25 -24.59
N MET A 57 36.97 -7.50 -25.53
CA MET A 57 36.40 -8.82 -25.78
C MET A 57 37.42 -9.83 -26.28
N GLN A 58 38.38 -9.42 -27.12
CA GLN A 58 39.45 -10.32 -27.54
C GLN A 58 40.32 -10.75 -26.35
N HIS A 59 40.59 -9.85 -25.41
CA HIS A 59 41.28 -10.20 -24.18
C HIS A 59 40.45 -11.16 -23.32
N ILE A 60 39.17 -10.87 -23.11
CA ILE A 60 38.29 -11.71 -22.27
C ILE A 60 38.15 -13.11 -22.87
N ARG A 61 37.89 -13.24 -24.17
CA ARG A 61 37.78 -14.57 -24.81
C ARG A 61 39.07 -15.40 -24.72
N ARG A 62 40.23 -14.74 -24.59
CA ARG A 62 41.53 -15.40 -24.50
C ARG A 62 41.90 -15.78 -23.06
N GLU A 63 41.72 -14.85 -22.12
CA GLU A 63 42.18 -15.00 -20.73
C GLU A 63 41.07 -15.46 -19.76
N HIS A 64 39.81 -15.38 -20.18
CA HIS A 64 38.61 -15.78 -19.43
C HIS A 64 37.65 -16.56 -20.34
N PRO A 65 38.03 -17.76 -20.84
CA PRO A 65 37.21 -18.53 -21.77
C PRO A 65 35.86 -18.98 -21.17
N ASP A 66 35.76 -19.04 -19.84
CA ASP A 66 34.59 -19.36 -19.02
C ASP A 66 33.79 -18.12 -18.59
N TYR A 67 33.96 -16.98 -19.27
CA TYR A 67 33.37 -15.71 -18.82
C TYR A 67 31.84 -15.71 -18.68
N GLU A 68 31.13 -16.47 -19.52
CA GLU A 68 29.66 -16.54 -19.47
C GLU A 68 29.16 -17.27 -18.23
N THR A 69 29.81 -18.38 -17.84
CA THR A 69 29.44 -19.14 -16.64
C THR A 69 29.78 -18.35 -15.37
N VAL A 70 30.94 -17.67 -15.35
CA VAL A 70 31.33 -16.83 -14.22
C VAL A 70 30.40 -15.63 -14.06
N MET A 71 29.89 -15.05 -15.16
CA MET A 71 28.89 -13.98 -15.10
C MET A 71 27.50 -14.45 -14.68
N LEU A 72 27.13 -15.69 -14.99
CA LEU A 72 25.87 -16.31 -14.57
C LEU A 72 25.86 -16.64 -13.07
N ASP A 73 26.98 -17.13 -12.53
CA ASP A 73 27.09 -17.60 -11.14
C ASP A 73 27.41 -16.48 -10.13
N ALA A 74 27.77 -15.28 -10.62
CA ALA A 74 28.14 -14.16 -9.76
C ALA A 74 26.94 -13.67 -8.91
N THR A 75 27.06 -13.77 -7.58
CA THR A 75 26.06 -13.25 -6.63
C THR A 75 26.12 -11.72 -6.53
N THR A 76 25.04 -11.10 -6.06
CA THR A 76 24.90 -9.64 -5.82
C THR A 76 25.99 -9.04 -4.92
N ALA A 77 26.71 -9.86 -4.14
CA ALA A 77 27.82 -9.44 -3.29
C ALA A 77 29.18 -9.39 -4.03
N GLU A 78 29.39 -10.21 -5.07
CA GLU A 78 30.62 -10.24 -5.88
C GLU A 78 30.56 -9.28 -7.07
N THR A 79 29.35 -8.91 -7.46
CA THR A 79 29.07 -7.85 -8.43
C THR A 79 29.00 -6.52 -7.69
N VAL A 80 30.14 -5.85 -7.57
CA VAL A 80 30.28 -4.53 -6.89
C VAL A 80 29.35 -3.42 -7.44
N SER A 81 28.54 -3.69 -8.47
CA SER A 81 27.28 -2.97 -8.62
C SER A 81 26.33 -3.67 -9.60
N LEU A 82 25.04 -3.78 -9.26
CA LEU A 82 23.93 -3.98 -10.20
C LEU A 82 23.98 -3.00 -11.40
N VAL A 83 24.66 -1.86 -11.24
CA VAL A 83 24.90 -0.83 -12.27
C VAL A 83 25.61 -1.38 -13.52
N ASN A 84 26.37 -2.46 -13.44
CA ASN A 84 27.10 -2.98 -14.61
C ASN A 84 26.25 -3.83 -15.58
N PHE A 85 25.05 -4.25 -15.18
CA PHE A 85 24.17 -5.09 -16.00
C PHE A 85 22.97 -4.35 -16.58
N VAL A 86 22.67 -3.16 -16.05
CA VAL A 86 21.55 -2.31 -16.43
C VAL A 86 22.04 -1.23 -17.40
N ARG A 87 21.32 -0.97 -18.50
CA ARG A 87 21.69 0.11 -19.43
C ARG A 87 21.74 1.46 -18.68
N HIS A 88 22.74 2.29 -19.01
CA HIS A 88 22.84 3.64 -18.45
C HIS A 88 21.56 4.46 -18.65
N SER A 89 20.93 4.33 -19.81
CA SER A 89 19.65 4.98 -20.11
C SER A 89 18.52 4.54 -19.17
N ALA A 90 18.49 3.27 -18.76
CA ALA A 90 17.51 2.75 -17.83
C ALA A 90 17.77 3.22 -16.40
N LEU A 91 19.03 3.24 -15.96
CA LEU A 91 19.42 3.85 -14.68
C LEU A 91 19.06 5.33 -14.61
N ASN A 92 19.30 6.06 -15.71
CA ASN A 92 19.00 7.47 -15.82
C ASN A 92 17.49 7.74 -15.69
N LEU A 93 16.69 7.01 -16.48
CA LEU A 93 15.23 7.10 -16.44
C LEU A 93 14.67 6.71 -15.07
N HIS A 94 15.16 5.61 -14.47
CA HIS A 94 14.81 5.21 -13.11
C HIS A 94 15.12 6.31 -12.09
N GLY A 95 16.28 6.96 -12.19
CA GLY A 95 16.66 8.09 -11.31
C GLY A 95 15.66 9.23 -11.36
N TRP A 96 15.28 9.66 -12.57
CA TRP A 96 14.27 10.70 -12.77
C TRP A 96 12.90 10.29 -12.22
N MET A 97 12.48 9.05 -12.47
CA MET A 97 11.22 8.52 -11.95
C MET A 97 11.18 8.50 -10.42
N VAL A 98 12.26 8.06 -9.76
CA VAL A 98 12.35 8.05 -8.29
C VAL A 98 12.19 9.46 -7.72
N TRP A 99 12.91 10.44 -8.25
CA TRP A 99 12.78 11.84 -7.81
C TRP A 99 11.35 12.35 -7.96
N ILE A 100 10.74 12.16 -9.14
CA ILE A 100 9.44 12.75 -9.44
C ILE A 100 8.31 12.07 -8.67
N VAL A 101 8.32 10.73 -8.61
CA VAL A 101 7.30 9.93 -7.92
C VAL A 101 7.44 10.03 -6.40
N MET A 102 8.67 9.93 -5.85
CA MET A 102 8.89 9.89 -4.40
C MET A 102 8.96 11.25 -3.74
N CYS A 103 9.50 12.26 -4.42
CA CYS A 103 9.54 13.62 -3.91
C CYS A 103 8.33 14.45 -4.33
N ASN A 104 7.37 13.86 -5.05
CA ASN A 104 6.13 14.52 -5.48
C ASN A 104 6.41 15.78 -6.32
N LEU A 105 7.44 15.75 -7.17
CA LEU A 105 7.88 16.89 -8.00
C LEU A 105 7.09 16.95 -9.31
N PRO A 106 6.83 18.13 -9.91
CA PRO A 106 6.17 18.23 -11.21
C PRO A 106 6.84 17.36 -12.29
N LEU A 107 6.08 16.82 -13.26
CA LEU A 107 6.67 16.02 -14.35
C LEU A 107 7.70 16.83 -15.15
N SER A 108 7.40 18.10 -15.41
CA SER A 108 8.28 19.08 -16.06
C SER A 108 9.58 19.36 -15.30
N PHE A 109 9.73 18.87 -14.07
CA PHE A 109 10.96 19.03 -13.29
C PHE A 109 12.19 18.47 -14.00
N CYS A 110 12.05 17.35 -14.72
CA CYS A 110 13.14 16.77 -15.51
C CYS A 110 13.61 17.66 -16.68
N GLU A 111 12.77 18.63 -17.08
CA GLU A 111 13.09 19.62 -18.11
C GLU A 111 13.58 20.95 -17.55
N SER A 112 13.45 21.16 -16.23
CA SER A 112 13.84 22.43 -15.60
C SER A 112 15.35 22.69 -15.73
N ARG A 113 15.69 23.94 -15.99
CA ARG A 113 17.09 24.37 -16.17
C ARG A 113 17.90 24.11 -14.89
N GLU A 114 17.28 24.32 -13.73
CA GLU A 114 17.90 24.15 -12.42
C GLU A 114 18.14 22.66 -12.13
N ALA A 115 17.17 21.78 -12.37
CA ALA A 115 17.38 20.35 -12.17
C ALA A 115 18.48 19.81 -13.09
N ARG A 116 18.50 20.23 -14.37
CA ARG A 116 19.56 19.86 -15.31
C ARG A 116 20.94 20.40 -14.92
N ARG A 117 21.00 21.56 -14.25
CA ARG A 117 22.26 22.16 -13.81
C ARG A 117 22.86 21.46 -12.58
N TYR A 118 22.02 20.96 -11.68
CA TYR A 118 22.45 20.43 -10.37
C TYR A 118 22.28 18.92 -10.21
N SER A 119 21.67 18.24 -11.18
CA SER A 119 21.57 16.78 -11.21
C SER A 119 22.77 16.14 -11.91
N SER A 120 23.14 14.93 -11.49
CA SER A 120 24.08 14.07 -12.21
C SER A 120 23.40 13.18 -13.27
N LEU A 121 22.08 13.30 -13.44
CA LEU A 121 21.30 12.56 -14.43
C LEU A 121 21.31 13.26 -15.79
N ASP A 122 21.43 12.48 -16.86
CA ASP A 122 21.32 12.95 -18.23
C ASP A 122 19.93 13.58 -18.47
N PRO A 123 19.85 14.73 -19.17
CA PRO A 123 18.58 15.37 -19.48
C PRO A 123 17.62 14.45 -20.24
N ILE A 124 16.36 14.43 -19.82
CA ILE A 124 15.26 13.78 -20.53
C ILE A 124 14.13 14.78 -20.83
N SER A 125 13.20 14.39 -21.69
CA SER A 125 11.94 15.09 -21.87
C SER A 125 10.86 14.55 -20.94
N GLU A 126 9.85 15.37 -20.65
CA GLU A 126 8.65 14.94 -19.92
C GLU A 126 7.93 13.80 -20.64
N GLU A 127 7.95 13.79 -21.97
CA GLU A 127 7.39 12.71 -22.79
C GLU A 127 8.12 11.38 -22.56
N THR A 128 9.46 11.40 -22.54
CA THR A 128 10.28 10.21 -22.26
C THR A 128 10.00 9.67 -20.86
N LEU A 129 9.89 10.57 -19.88
CA LEU A 129 9.55 10.21 -18.51
C LEU A 129 8.17 9.54 -18.44
N ARG A 130 7.15 10.13 -19.08
CA ARG A 130 5.78 9.61 -19.05
C ARG A 130 5.67 8.25 -19.73
N ALA A 131 6.30 8.09 -20.89
CA ALA A 131 6.37 6.79 -21.57
C ALA A 131 7.07 5.72 -20.72
N GLY A 132 8.15 6.10 -20.02
CA GLY A 132 8.82 5.24 -19.06
C GLY A 132 7.93 4.84 -17.88
N MET A 133 7.23 5.80 -17.29
CA MET A 133 6.26 5.56 -16.21
C MET A 133 5.16 4.59 -16.64
N ASP A 134 4.53 4.81 -17.80
CA ASP A 134 3.50 3.93 -18.35
C ASP A 134 4.04 2.50 -18.55
N GLY A 135 5.27 2.35 -19.06
CA GLY A 135 5.92 1.05 -19.21
C GLY A 135 6.17 0.34 -17.87
N VAL A 136 6.65 1.08 -16.86
CA VAL A 136 6.87 0.51 -15.52
C VAL A 136 5.55 0.12 -14.86
N VAL A 137 4.46 0.88 -15.05
CA VAL A 137 3.14 0.49 -14.54
C VAL A 137 2.77 -0.90 -15.05
N VAL A 138 2.84 -1.13 -16.36
CA VAL A 138 2.53 -2.44 -16.96
C VAL A 138 3.46 -3.54 -16.45
N ALA A 139 4.74 -3.25 -16.24
CA ALA A 139 5.69 -4.22 -15.68
C ALA A 139 5.38 -4.56 -14.21
N VAL A 140 4.97 -3.56 -13.42
CA VAL A 140 4.54 -3.74 -12.03
C VAL A 140 3.24 -4.52 -11.96
N GLU A 141 2.25 -4.22 -12.80
CA GLU A 141 0.99 -4.98 -12.90
C GLU A 141 1.25 -6.46 -13.18
N ARG A 142 2.12 -6.77 -14.15
CA ARG A 142 2.53 -8.16 -14.44
C ARG A 142 3.22 -8.84 -13.27
N SER A 143 4.05 -8.11 -12.53
CA SER A 143 4.75 -8.62 -11.35
C SER A 143 3.79 -8.90 -10.20
N ILE A 144 2.78 -8.04 -10.03
CA ILE A 144 1.70 -8.26 -9.06
C ILE A 144 0.86 -9.46 -9.50
N ALA A 145 0.50 -9.55 -10.79
CA ALA A 145 -0.30 -10.64 -11.35
C ALA A 145 0.36 -12.02 -11.15
N SER A 146 1.69 -12.11 -11.28
CA SER A 146 2.42 -13.36 -11.06
C SER A 146 2.57 -13.73 -9.59
N GLU A 147 2.52 -12.76 -8.68
CA GLU A 147 2.62 -12.97 -7.23
C GLU A 147 1.24 -13.22 -6.57
N LEU A 148 0.17 -12.66 -7.14
CA LEU A 148 -1.16 -12.65 -6.54
C LEU A 148 -1.71 -14.09 -6.46
N PRO A 149 -2.01 -14.61 -5.26
CA PRO A 149 -2.48 -15.98 -5.11
C PRO A 149 -3.94 -16.13 -5.53
N ALA A 150 -4.34 -17.38 -5.79
CA ALA A 150 -5.72 -17.76 -6.10
C ALA A 150 -6.73 -17.51 -4.96
N ARG A 151 -6.26 -17.12 -3.76
CA ARG A 151 -7.06 -16.72 -2.61
C ARG A 151 -6.50 -15.42 -2.06
N PHE A 152 -7.23 -14.34 -2.23
CA PHE A 152 -6.85 -13.01 -1.74
C PHE A 152 -8.07 -12.32 -1.13
N GLY A 153 -7.86 -11.20 -0.44
CA GLY A 153 -8.94 -10.30 -0.05
C GLY A 153 -8.78 -8.95 -0.74
N ILE A 154 -9.86 -8.18 -0.76
CA ILE A 154 -9.84 -6.83 -1.29
C ILE A 154 -10.01 -5.85 -0.13
N MET A 155 -9.22 -4.79 -0.16
CA MET A 155 -9.42 -3.63 0.67
C MET A 155 -9.66 -2.42 -0.23
N LEU A 156 -10.78 -1.73 -0.03
CA LEU A 156 -11.14 -0.59 -0.86
C LEU A 156 -11.73 0.55 -0.05
N ASP A 157 -11.54 1.75 -0.57
CA ASP A 157 -12.15 2.96 -0.04
C ASP A 157 -12.33 3.99 -1.17
N GLY A 158 -13.27 4.91 -0.95
CA GLY A 158 -13.62 5.97 -1.89
C GLY A 158 -13.05 7.33 -1.46
N TRP A 159 -12.63 8.13 -2.43
CA TRP A 159 -12.24 9.52 -2.18
C TRP A 159 -12.82 10.44 -3.24
N THR A 160 -13.65 11.38 -2.80
CA THR A 160 -14.17 12.45 -3.67
C THR A 160 -13.29 13.68 -3.59
N HIS A 161 -12.91 14.21 -4.76
CA HIS A 161 -12.22 15.48 -4.88
C HIS A 161 -12.64 16.23 -6.14
N ALA A 162 -12.93 17.53 -6.00
CA ALA A 162 -13.24 18.43 -7.11
C ALA A 162 -14.24 17.82 -8.14
N SER A 163 -15.34 17.24 -7.65
CA SER A 163 -16.41 16.55 -8.39
C SER A 163 -16.11 15.15 -8.96
N GLU A 164 -14.88 14.63 -8.83
CA GLU A 164 -14.56 13.26 -9.23
C GLU A 164 -14.53 12.32 -8.00
N HIS A 165 -15.12 11.13 -8.13
CA HIS A 165 -15.05 10.08 -7.12
C HIS A 165 -14.05 9.00 -7.55
N TYR A 166 -12.97 8.88 -6.80
CA TYR A 166 -11.95 7.85 -6.99
C TYR A 166 -12.22 6.65 -6.10
N ILE A 167 -11.98 5.46 -6.62
CA ILE A 167 -11.90 4.23 -5.82
C ILE A 167 -10.46 3.74 -5.81
N ALA A 168 -9.92 3.50 -4.62
CA ALA A 168 -8.64 2.82 -4.46
C ALA A 168 -8.89 1.36 -4.09
N VAL A 169 -8.29 0.44 -4.84
CA VAL A 169 -8.44 -1.01 -4.63
C VAL A 169 -7.09 -1.61 -4.30
N PHE A 170 -6.99 -2.26 -3.15
CA PHE A 170 -5.82 -3.01 -2.71
C PHE A 170 -6.14 -4.50 -2.64
N ALA A 171 -5.16 -5.33 -3.00
CA ALA A 171 -5.15 -6.75 -2.69
C ALA A 171 -4.47 -6.98 -1.34
N CYS A 172 -5.08 -7.85 -0.52
CA CYS A 172 -4.56 -8.32 0.76
C CYS A 172 -4.35 -9.84 0.71
N TYR A 173 -3.12 -10.29 0.87
CA TYR A 173 -2.76 -11.71 0.76
C TYR A 173 -1.51 -12.02 1.59
N GLU A 174 -1.06 -13.28 1.58
CA GLU A 174 0.16 -13.69 2.28
C GLU A 174 1.22 -14.16 1.29
N VAL A 175 2.46 -13.72 1.50
CA VAL A 175 3.65 -14.21 0.79
C VAL A 175 4.59 -14.78 1.84
N ASN A 176 4.92 -16.07 1.73
CA ASN A 176 5.76 -16.78 2.72
C ASN A 176 5.28 -16.64 4.18
N GLY A 177 3.95 -16.58 4.38
CA GLY A 177 3.32 -16.41 5.70
C GLY A 177 3.36 -14.98 6.27
N CYS A 178 3.88 -14.02 5.51
CA CYS A 178 3.86 -12.60 5.84
C CYS A 178 2.69 -11.90 5.11
N PRO A 179 1.88 -11.09 5.81
CA PRO A 179 0.82 -10.33 5.17
C PRO A 179 1.41 -9.28 4.24
N LYS A 180 0.84 -9.18 3.04
CA LYS A 180 1.20 -8.20 2.02
C LYS A 180 -0.07 -7.50 1.54
N THR A 181 0.05 -6.18 1.38
CA THR A 181 -1.00 -5.33 0.84
C THR A 181 -0.42 -4.56 -0.34
N THR A 182 -1.06 -4.64 -1.50
CA THR A 182 -0.58 -4.06 -2.75
C THR A 182 -1.70 -3.29 -3.42
N LEU A 183 -1.42 -2.09 -3.93
CA LEU A 183 -2.42 -1.30 -4.66
C LEU A 183 -2.59 -1.91 -6.05
N LEU A 184 -3.84 -2.21 -6.43
CA LEU A 184 -4.18 -2.72 -7.75
C LEU A 184 -4.64 -1.60 -8.69
N SER A 185 -5.41 -0.64 -8.21
CA SER A 185 -5.87 0.47 -9.06
C SER A 185 -6.33 1.64 -8.19
N MET A 186 -6.19 2.84 -8.74
CA MET A 186 -6.85 4.05 -8.26
C MET A 186 -7.48 4.72 -9.46
N ALA A 187 -8.77 4.46 -9.69
CA ALA A 187 -9.47 4.91 -10.87
C ALA A 187 -10.66 5.81 -10.50
N PRO A 188 -10.95 6.84 -11.31
CA PRO A 188 -12.24 7.51 -11.23
C PRO A 188 -13.33 6.50 -11.65
N LEU A 189 -14.38 6.38 -10.85
CA LEU A 189 -15.61 5.75 -11.31
C LEU A 189 -16.32 6.77 -12.19
N LEU A 190 -16.21 6.59 -13.52
CA LEU A 190 -17.00 7.37 -14.47
C LEU A 190 -18.48 7.12 -14.19
N ASP A 191 -19.28 8.19 -14.11
CA ASP A 191 -20.73 8.14 -13.96
C ASP A 191 -21.33 7.28 -15.09
N ALA A 192 -21.51 5.99 -14.83
CA ALA A 192 -22.09 5.07 -15.78
C ALA A 192 -23.59 5.36 -15.86
N LEU A 193 -24.01 6.20 -16.81
CA LEU A 193 -25.40 6.45 -17.25
C LEU A 193 -26.46 6.06 -16.21
N GLY A 194 -26.45 6.79 -15.09
CA GLY A 194 -27.21 6.48 -13.88
C GLY A 194 -26.40 6.93 -12.67
N ASP A 195 -26.84 8.00 -12.02
CA ASP A 195 -26.20 8.75 -10.91
C ASP A 195 -25.81 7.95 -9.66
N ASP A 196 -25.75 6.63 -9.71
CA ASP A 196 -25.47 5.82 -8.55
C ASP A 196 -24.03 5.31 -8.61
N LEU A 197 -23.15 5.91 -7.79
CA LEU A 197 -21.94 5.32 -7.21
C LEU A 197 -22.30 4.04 -6.44
N SER A 198 -22.84 3.08 -7.17
CA SER A 198 -23.56 1.95 -6.65
C SER A 198 -22.59 0.82 -6.36
N ALA A 199 -22.99 -0.04 -5.44
CA ALA A 199 -22.32 -1.30 -5.21
C ALA A 199 -22.21 -2.14 -6.50
N GLN A 200 -23.13 -1.94 -7.45
CA GLN A 200 -23.12 -2.61 -8.75
C GLN A 200 -22.00 -2.07 -9.65
N GLY A 201 -21.83 -0.74 -9.74
CA GLY A 201 -20.71 -0.13 -10.47
C GLY A 201 -19.35 -0.56 -9.92
N HIS A 202 -19.21 -0.63 -8.59
CA HIS A 202 -18.00 -1.17 -7.95
C HIS A 202 -17.77 -2.65 -8.31
N LEU A 203 -18.84 -3.46 -8.31
CA LEU A 203 -18.78 -4.88 -8.67
C LEU A 203 -18.32 -5.06 -10.12
N GLU A 204 -18.90 -4.33 -11.06
CA GLU A 204 -18.56 -4.38 -12.48
C GLU A 204 -17.13 -3.90 -12.76
N PHE A 205 -16.71 -2.83 -12.08
CA PHE A 205 -15.34 -2.36 -12.13
C PHE A 205 -14.36 -3.46 -11.68
N LEU A 206 -14.59 -4.08 -10.52
CA LEU A 206 -13.73 -5.16 -10.01
C LEU A 206 -13.77 -6.41 -10.91
N ALA A 207 -14.96 -6.79 -11.39
CA ALA A 207 -15.14 -7.93 -12.28
C ALA A 207 -14.46 -7.76 -13.64
N THR A 208 -14.23 -6.51 -14.07
CA THR A 208 -13.52 -6.20 -15.32
C THR A 208 -12.02 -6.04 -15.09
N MET A 209 -11.63 -5.27 -14.07
CA MET A 209 -10.23 -4.92 -13.77
C MET A 209 -9.41 -6.15 -13.33
N LEU A 210 -9.96 -6.98 -12.43
CA LEU A 210 -9.21 -8.11 -11.88
C LEU A 210 -8.79 -9.15 -12.95
N PRO A 211 -9.68 -9.62 -13.85
CA PRO A 211 -9.27 -10.58 -14.86
C PRO A 211 -8.41 -9.95 -15.95
N ARG A 212 -8.71 -8.71 -16.35
CA ARG A 212 -8.00 -8.02 -17.44
C ARG A 212 -6.55 -7.70 -17.07
N ASP A 213 -6.33 -7.18 -15.86
CA ASP A 213 -5.03 -6.61 -15.48
C ASP A 213 -4.20 -7.59 -14.64
N TYR A 214 -4.85 -8.50 -13.90
CA TYR A 214 -4.19 -9.40 -12.95
C TYR A 214 -4.43 -10.89 -13.21
N GLY A 215 -5.29 -11.25 -14.15
CA GLY A 215 -5.59 -12.66 -14.47
C GLY A 215 -6.31 -13.42 -13.36
N VAL A 216 -6.85 -12.73 -12.35
CA VAL A 216 -7.61 -13.33 -11.25
C VAL A 216 -9.10 -13.01 -11.37
N GLN A 217 -9.93 -13.91 -10.88
CA GLN A 217 -11.38 -13.82 -10.91
C GLN A 217 -11.91 -13.20 -9.62
N LEU A 218 -13.01 -12.46 -9.70
CA LEU A 218 -13.65 -11.87 -8.53
C LEU A 218 -14.05 -12.93 -7.48
N MET A 219 -14.46 -14.12 -7.92
CA MET A 219 -14.80 -15.26 -7.06
C MET A 219 -13.64 -15.81 -6.21
N GLN A 220 -12.40 -15.44 -6.54
CA GLN A 220 -11.22 -15.80 -5.75
C GLN A 220 -11.03 -14.90 -4.52
N CYS A 221 -11.73 -13.76 -4.47
CA CYS A 221 -11.77 -12.89 -3.30
C CYS A 221 -12.49 -13.59 -2.13
N ARG A 222 -11.88 -13.58 -0.95
CA ARG A 222 -12.39 -14.26 0.26
C ARG A 222 -12.99 -13.33 1.30
N PHE A 223 -12.64 -12.05 1.26
CA PHE A 223 -13.14 -11.05 2.21
C PHE A 223 -13.01 -9.65 1.60
N LEU A 224 -13.84 -8.74 2.09
CA LEU A 224 -13.77 -7.32 1.80
C LEU A 224 -13.39 -6.55 3.07
N VAL A 225 -12.49 -5.59 2.95
CA VAL A 225 -12.19 -4.60 4.00
C VAL A 225 -12.53 -3.21 3.47
N ALA A 226 -13.49 -2.56 4.11
CA ALA A 226 -13.93 -1.23 3.73
C ALA A 226 -14.63 -0.57 4.92
N ASP A 227 -15.01 0.70 4.80
CA ASP A 227 -15.90 1.31 5.77
C ASP A 227 -17.29 0.61 5.77
N ASN A 228 -18.08 0.88 6.81
CA ASN A 228 -19.38 0.23 6.97
C ASN A 228 -20.51 0.95 6.22
N CYS A 229 -20.19 1.73 5.17
CA CYS A 229 -21.20 2.44 4.41
C CYS A 229 -22.13 1.48 3.65
N ALA A 230 -23.31 1.97 3.25
CA ALA A 230 -24.32 1.15 2.59
C ALA A 230 -23.82 0.51 1.28
N VAL A 231 -23.02 1.26 0.50
CA VAL A 231 -22.43 0.81 -0.77
C VAL A 231 -21.51 -0.40 -0.53
N ASN A 232 -20.60 -0.31 0.44
CA ASN A 232 -19.64 -1.37 0.73
C ASN A 232 -20.29 -2.61 1.34
N ARG A 233 -21.32 -2.43 2.19
CA ARG A 233 -22.14 -3.55 2.69
C ARG A 233 -22.88 -4.27 1.56
N ARG A 234 -23.47 -3.50 0.64
CA ARG A 234 -24.17 -4.07 -0.52
C ARG A 234 -23.19 -4.77 -1.46
N LEU A 235 -22.01 -4.22 -1.69
CA LEU A 235 -20.94 -4.84 -2.48
C LEU A 235 -20.50 -6.18 -1.87
N ALA A 236 -20.25 -6.23 -0.56
CA ALA A 236 -19.94 -7.48 0.14
C ALA A 236 -21.03 -8.54 -0.02
N THR A 237 -22.31 -8.11 0.00
CA THR A 237 -23.47 -8.98 -0.23
C THR A 237 -23.45 -9.53 -1.65
N LEU A 238 -23.23 -8.68 -2.66
CA LEU A 238 -23.17 -9.08 -4.08
C LEU A 238 -22.01 -10.05 -4.35
N MET A 239 -20.85 -9.79 -3.74
CA MET A 239 -19.68 -10.66 -3.83
C MET A 239 -19.82 -11.95 -3.00
N SER A 240 -20.81 -12.04 -2.11
CA SER A 240 -21.00 -13.16 -1.16
C SER A 240 -19.77 -13.43 -0.29
N VAL A 241 -19.09 -12.36 0.16
CA VAL A 241 -17.92 -12.43 1.05
C VAL A 241 -18.16 -11.67 2.36
N PRO A 242 -17.52 -12.06 3.48
CA PRO A 242 -17.60 -11.28 4.71
C PRO A 242 -16.97 -9.90 4.54
N LEU A 243 -17.56 -8.89 5.20
CA LEU A 243 -17.03 -7.52 5.30
C LEU A 243 -16.39 -7.31 6.67
N VAL A 244 -15.13 -6.87 6.67
CA VAL A 244 -14.45 -6.35 7.84
C VAL A 244 -14.54 -4.83 7.80
N GLY A 245 -15.35 -4.28 8.70
CA GLY A 245 -15.57 -2.84 8.74
C GLY A 245 -14.34 -2.06 9.20
N CYS A 246 -14.18 -0.83 8.73
CA CYS A 246 -13.09 0.01 9.20
C CYS A 246 -13.21 0.39 10.70
N ALA A 247 -12.18 0.10 11.51
CA ALA A 247 -12.18 0.39 12.94
C ALA A 247 -12.05 1.89 13.25
N SER A 248 -11.30 2.66 12.47
CA SER A 248 -11.20 4.13 12.61
C SER A 248 -12.54 4.79 12.32
N HIS A 249 -13.30 4.31 11.32
CA HIS A 249 -14.65 4.78 11.05
C HIS A 249 -15.61 4.48 12.21
N ARG A 250 -15.55 3.27 12.77
CA ARG A 250 -16.31 2.91 13.99
C ARG A 250 -15.94 3.79 15.18
N LEU A 251 -14.65 4.09 15.35
CA LEU A 251 -14.16 5.00 16.38
C LEU A 251 -14.64 6.43 16.13
N ASN A 252 -14.60 6.91 14.89
CA ASN A 252 -15.09 8.22 14.52
C ASN A 252 -16.58 8.37 14.81
N LEU A 253 -17.40 7.36 14.48
CA LEU A 253 -18.83 7.35 14.84
C LEU A 253 -19.06 7.29 16.35
N ALA A 254 -18.26 6.51 17.08
CA ALA A 254 -18.28 6.46 18.54
C ALA A 254 -17.98 7.85 19.14
N VAL A 255 -16.94 8.52 18.64
CA VAL A 255 -16.56 9.88 19.02
C VAL A 255 -17.67 10.87 18.68
N GLN A 256 -18.21 10.84 17.46
CA GLN A 256 -19.32 11.71 17.05
C GLN A 256 -20.55 11.53 17.95
N ALA A 257 -20.92 10.29 18.27
CA ALA A 257 -22.03 10.01 19.17
C ALA A 257 -21.77 10.49 20.61
N GLY A 258 -20.53 10.41 21.09
CA GLY A 258 -20.13 10.99 22.37
C GLY A 258 -20.12 12.53 22.38
N MET A 259 -19.84 13.13 21.23
CA MET A 259 -19.83 14.59 21.04
C MET A 259 -21.22 15.20 20.87
N ALA A 260 -22.25 14.40 20.56
CA ALA A 260 -23.62 14.88 20.36
C ALA A 260 -24.16 15.65 21.58
N SER A 261 -23.78 15.29 22.81
CA SER A 261 -24.19 16.02 24.01
C SER A 261 -23.50 17.38 24.18
N HIS A 262 -22.54 17.71 23.33
CA HIS A 262 -21.76 18.95 23.34
C HIS A 262 -21.96 19.76 22.04
N GLU A 263 -22.98 19.44 21.24
CA GLU A 263 -23.21 20.08 19.93
C GLU A 263 -23.30 21.61 20.02
N GLU A 264 -24.07 22.14 20.98
CA GLU A 264 -24.19 23.58 21.23
C GLU A 264 -22.84 24.20 21.63
N ASP A 265 -22.09 23.53 22.51
CA ASP A 265 -20.79 24.00 22.97
C ASP A 265 -19.78 24.05 21.82
N LEU A 266 -19.81 23.05 20.93
CA LEU A 266 -18.95 22.95 19.76
C LEU A 266 -19.31 23.99 18.69
N ALA A 267 -20.60 24.25 18.48
CA ALA A 267 -21.09 25.26 17.53
C ALA A 267 -20.67 26.68 17.94
N ALA A 268 -20.73 26.99 19.25
CA ALA A 268 -20.27 28.27 19.77
C ALA A 268 -18.76 28.48 19.55
N VAL A 269 -17.95 27.46 19.84
CA VAL A 269 -16.51 27.50 19.57
C VAL A 269 -16.22 27.62 18.08
N GLN A 270 -16.94 26.88 17.23
CA GLN A 270 -16.77 26.97 15.79
C GLN A 270 -17.05 28.38 15.27
N THR A 271 -18.10 29.03 15.77
CA THR A 271 -18.45 30.42 15.41
C THR A 271 -17.33 31.39 15.80
N LEU A 272 -16.82 31.29 17.03
CA LEU A 272 -15.67 32.08 17.48
C LEU A 272 -14.43 31.82 16.61
N MET A 273 -14.12 30.56 16.34
CA MET A 273 -12.95 30.18 15.55
C MET A 273 -13.03 30.66 14.10
N ILE A 274 -14.23 30.73 13.50
CA ILE A 274 -14.43 31.34 12.17
C ILE A 274 -14.12 32.84 12.21
N LYS A 275 -14.58 33.56 13.23
CA LYS A 275 -14.29 35.00 13.42
C LYS A 275 -12.80 35.27 13.65
N LEU A 276 -12.12 34.43 14.44
CA LEU A 276 -10.67 34.53 14.64
C LEU A 276 -9.87 34.18 13.37
N ARG A 277 -10.38 33.26 12.54
CA ARG A 277 -9.79 32.89 11.24
C ARG A 277 -9.83 34.03 10.22
N THR A 278 -10.79 34.96 10.32
CA THR A 278 -10.82 36.15 9.46
C THR A 278 -9.79 37.22 9.86
N LEU A 279 -9.22 37.16 11.07
CA LEU A 279 -8.28 38.16 11.60
C LEU A 279 -6.81 37.74 11.50
N THR A 280 -6.50 36.46 11.27
CA THR A 280 -5.13 35.98 10.99
C THR A 280 -5.14 34.85 9.95
N GLN A 281 -4.18 34.89 9.03
CA GLN A 281 -4.02 34.02 7.87
C GLN A 281 -4.38 32.54 8.13
N SER A 282 -5.21 32.02 7.22
CA SER A 282 -5.87 30.71 7.25
C SER A 282 -4.96 29.53 6.87
N ALA A 283 -4.97 28.46 7.68
CA ALA A 283 -5.06 27.06 7.23
C ALA A 283 -4.90 26.08 8.41
N LYS A 284 -5.70 25.00 8.40
CA LYS A 284 -5.69 23.82 9.30
C LYS A 284 -6.54 23.92 10.58
N LEU A 285 -7.86 23.92 10.42
CA LEU A 285 -8.74 23.19 11.33
C LEU A 285 -9.12 21.88 10.62
N ARG A 286 -8.38 20.80 10.89
CA ARG A 286 -8.57 19.50 10.22
C ARG A 286 -9.45 18.52 11.01
N SER A 287 -9.83 18.84 12.26
CA SER A 287 -10.78 18.05 13.08
C SER A 287 -11.39 18.89 14.21
N THR A 288 -12.55 18.47 14.72
CA THR A 288 -13.20 19.08 15.89
C THR A 288 -12.31 19.01 17.15
N PHE A 289 -11.49 17.97 17.26
CA PHE A 289 -10.49 17.82 18.32
C PHE A 289 -9.46 18.95 18.31
N GLU A 290 -8.85 19.24 17.15
CA GLU A 290 -7.89 20.34 17.02
C GLU A 290 -8.54 21.72 17.21
N MET A 291 -9.82 21.87 16.83
CA MET A 291 -10.59 23.09 17.10
C MET A 291 -10.73 23.35 18.60
N VAL A 292 -11.17 22.34 19.37
CA VAL A 292 -11.32 22.46 20.83
C VAL A 292 -9.96 22.67 21.48
N ARG A 293 -8.93 21.92 21.08
CA ARG A 293 -7.55 22.12 21.56
C ARG A 293 -7.08 23.56 21.36
N ARG A 294 -7.28 24.09 20.17
CA ARG A 294 -6.85 25.44 19.81
C ARG A 294 -7.63 26.50 20.58
N HIS A 295 -8.95 26.34 20.73
CA HIS A 295 -9.76 27.20 21.59
C HIS A 295 -9.24 27.24 23.02
N LEU A 296 -8.97 26.07 23.62
CA LEU A 296 -8.45 25.98 24.99
C LEU A 296 -7.08 26.64 25.16
N GLN A 297 -6.20 26.55 24.16
CA GLN A 297 -4.92 27.27 24.15
C GLN A 297 -5.08 28.78 23.98
N LEU A 298 -6.13 29.23 23.28
CA LEU A 298 -6.40 30.63 23.02
C LEU A 298 -7.09 31.33 24.19
N LEU A 299 -7.77 30.59 25.08
CA LEU A 299 -8.53 31.16 26.20
C LEU A 299 -7.74 32.16 27.04
N GLU A 300 -6.43 31.97 27.21
CA GLU A 300 -5.56 32.87 27.99
C GLU A 300 -5.22 34.18 27.25
N PHE A 301 -5.41 34.20 25.93
CA PHE A 301 -5.09 35.32 25.04
C PHE A 301 -6.31 36.08 24.54
N LEU A 302 -7.53 35.59 24.81
CA LEU A 302 -8.77 36.26 24.42
C LEU A 302 -9.11 37.33 25.45
N ASP A 303 -9.18 38.59 25.01
CA ASP A 303 -9.62 39.68 25.87
C ASP A 303 -11.15 39.64 26.04
N ALA A 304 -11.59 39.47 27.29
CA ALA A 304 -13.01 39.45 27.64
C ALA A 304 -13.68 40.82 27.48
N LYS A 305 -12.93 41.88 27.17
CA LYS A 305 -13.41 43.24 26.94
C LYS A 305 -13.34 43.68 25.47
N ASP A 306 -12.97 42.79 24.57
CA ASP A 306 -12.97 43.07 23.14
C ASP A 306 -14.43 43.13 22.64
N ASP A 307 -14.90 44.33 22.32
CA ASP A 307 -16.28 44.59 21.86
C ASP A 307 -16.65 43.78 20.60
N ASP A 308 -15.68 43.39 19.77
CA ASP A 308 -15.91 42.59 18.55
C ASP A 308 -16.02 41.08 18.84
N LEU A 309 -15.60 40.63 20.02
CA LEU A 309 -15.56 39.23 20.43
C LEU A 309 -16.45 38.90 21.64
N MET A 310 -16.83 39.88 22.46
CA MET A 310 -17.59 39.68 23.70
C MET A 310 -18.83 38.79 23.52
N ASP A 311 -19.61 39.04 22.47
CA ASP A 311 -20.84 38.29 22.17
C ASP A 311 -20.59 36.86 21.67
N LEU A 312 -19.34 36.55 21.28
CA LEU A 312 -18.93 35.24 20.76
C LEU A 312 -18.13 34.41 21.77
N LEU A 313 -17.76 34.98 22.92
CA LEU A 313 -16.93 34.29 23.91
C LEU A 313 -17.74 33.22 24.67
N PRO A 314 -17.27 31.96 24.66
CA PRO A 314 -17.85 30.90 25.45
C PRO A 314 -17.93 31.23 26.95
N PRO A 315 -19.10 31.08 27.61
CA PRO A 315 -19.20 31.28 29.05
C PRO A 315 -18.31 30.29 29.83
N PRO A 316 -17.86 30.63 31.06
CA PRO A 316 -16.99 29.79 31.86
C PRO A 316 -17.50 28.36 32.09
N ALA A 317 -18.82 28.19 32.23
CA ALA A 317 -19.45 26.88 32.37
C ALA A 317 -19.28 26.00 31.12
N MET A 318 -19.39 26.60 29.94
CA MET A 318 -19.15 25.93 28.65
C MET A 318 -17.68 25.56 28.48
N ASN A 319 -16.76 26.47 28.83
CA ASN A 319 -15.33 26.18 28.82
C ASN A 319 -14.97 25.01 29.77
N LYS A 320 -15.67 24.88 30.91
CA LYS A 320 -15.49 23.74 31.81
C LYS A 320 -15.94 22.42 31.17
N ARG A 321 -17.07 22.40 30.45
CA ARG A 321 -17.55 21.23 29.71
C ARG A 321 -16.62 20.87 28.55
N LEU A 322 -16.16 21.85 27.77
CA LEU A 322 -15.19 21.66 26.69
C LEU A 322 -13.84 21.13 27.17
N ARG A 323 -13.36 21.55 28.35
CA ARG A 323 -12.15 20.96 28.97
C ARG A 323 -12.36 19.50 29.35
N ALA A 324 -13.53 19.14 29.88
CA ALA A 324 -13.86 17.76 30.19
C ALA A 324 -13.91 16.92 28.91
N LEU A 325 -14.61 17.39 27.87
CA LEU A 325 -14.66 16.74 26.55
C LEU A 325 -13.26 16.59 25.94
N TYR A 326 -12.42 17.61 26.00
CA TYR A 326 -11.05 17.55 25.49
C TYR A 326 -10.23 16.48 26.21
N GLN A 327 -10.36 16.36 27.54
CA GLN A 327 -9.70 15.30 28.29
C GLN A 327 -10.20 13.91 27.88
N GLU A 328 -11.51 13.72 27.69
CA GLU A 328 -12.07 12.46 27.19
C GLU A 328 -11.52 12.09 25.81
N LEU A 329 -11.38 13.06 24.91
CA LEU A 329 -10.78 12.85 23.58
C LEU A 329 -9.28 12.51 23.67
N CYS A 330 -8.53 13.15 24.56
CA CYS A 330 -7.11 12.80 24.82
C CYS A 330 -6.96 11.38 25.40
N ASP A 331 -7.89 10.94 26.24
CA ASP A 331 -7.90 9.59 26.79
C ASP A 331 -8.18 8.53 25.69
N ILE A 332 -9.03 8.86 24.72
CA ILE A 332 -9.29 8.03 23.53
C ILE A 332 -8.05 7.95 22.63
N GLU A 333 -7.39 9.08 22.36
CA GLU A 333 -6.20 9.16 21.51
C GLU A 333 -4.99 8.42 22.12
N SER A 334 -4.83 8.50 23.44
CA SER A 334 -3.66 7.94 24.15
C SER A 334 -3.74 6.44 24.48
N ALA A 335 -4.86 5.77 24.15
CA ALA A 335 -5.10 4.33 24.34
C ALA A 335 -4.61 3.76 25.71
N ARG A 336 -4.69 4.56 26.78
CA ARG A 336 -4.29 4.17 28.14
C ARG A 336 -5.49 4.21 29.08
N ARG A 337 -6.30 3.13 29.05
CA ARG A 337 -7.04 2.47 30.17
C ARG A 337 -8.43 1.99 29.75
N PRO A 338 -8.97 0.94 30.41
CA PRO A 338 -10.41 0.67 30.38
C PRO A 338 -11.14 1.85 31.03
N PHE A 339 -11.90 2.59 30.22
CA PHE A 339 -12.62 3.79 30.65
C PHE A 339 -13.67 3.45 31.72
N LYS A 340 -13.76 4.25 32.79
CA LYS A 340 -14.84 4.10 33.77
C LYS A 340 -16.16 4.52 33.10
N ALA A 341 -17.11 3.60 33.15
CA ALA A 341 -18.37 3.61 32.43
C ALA A 341 -19.33 4.71 32.88
N THR A 342 -19.15 5.94 32.41
CA THR A 342 -20.17 7.01 32.60
C THR A 342 -20.77 7.54 31.31
N THR A 343 -20.22 7.22 30.15
CA THR A 343 -20.87 7.43 28.84
C THR A 343 -21.01 6.09 28.11
N SER A 344 -22.09 5.38 28.46
CA SER A 344 -22.43 4.06 27.90
C SER A 344 -22.70 4.08 26.39
N THR A 345 -22.95 5.26 25.80
CA THR A 345 -23.30 5.45 24.39
C THR A 345 -22.11 5.43 23.44
N CYS A 346 -20.95 5.99 23.83
CA CYS A 346 -19.77 6.13 22.96
C CYS A 346 -19.26 4.76 22.47
N TRP A 347 -19.25 3.75 23.33
CA TRP A 347 -18.75 2.41 22.97
C TRP A 347 -19.75 1.53 22.21
N THR A 348 -20.98 1.99 21.96
CA THR A 348 -21.98 1.19 21.23
C THR A 348 -21.52 0.83 19.83
N PHE A 349 -20.82 1.73 19.13
CA PHE A 349 -20.29 1.50 17.78
C PHE A 349 -18.98 0.71 17.74
N ALA A 350 -18.19 0.76 18.82
CA ALA A 350 -16.90 0.06 18.93
C ALA A 350 -17.01 -1.39 19.46
N ARG A 351 -18.22 -1.85 19.79
CA ARG A 351 -18.44 -3.22 20.28
C ARG A 351 -18.32 -4.26 19.16
N PRO A 352 -17.77 -5.47 19.42
CA PRO A 352 -17.65 -6.55 18.42
C PRO A 352 -18.97 -7.03 17.81
N ARG A 353 -20.10 -6.77 18.49
CA ARG A 353 -21.46 -7.10 18.04
C ARG A 353 -22.35 -5.87 17.93
N ALA A 354 -21.76 -4.70 17.72
CA ALA A 354 -22.52 -3.50 17.43
C ALA A 354 -23.33 -3.67 16.14
N ASN A 355 -24.51 -3.05 16.02
CA ASN A 355 -25.35 -3.11 14.81
C ASN A 355 -24.62 -2.63 13.54
N ILE A 356 -23.54 -1.87 13.72
CA ILE A 356 -22.70 -1.41 12.62
C ILE A 356 -21.82 -2.52 12.02
N VAL A 357 -21.53 -3.58 12.77
CA VAL A 357 -20.68 -4.69 12.34
C VAL A 357 -21.48 -5.61 11.42
N TYR A 358 -21.07 -5.67 10.15
CA TYR A 358 -21.79 -6.43 9.12
C TYR A 358 -21.59 -7.95 9.25
N SER A 359 -20.36 -8.41 9.54
CA SER A 359 -20.05 -9.84 9.72
C SER A 359 -19.51 -10.13 11.13
N PRO A 360 -20.34 -10.03 12.19
CA PRO A 360 -19.88 -10.08 13.58
C PRO A 360 -19.24 -11.42 13.97
N ASP A 361 -19.79 -12.55 13.50
CA ASP A 361 -19.22 -13.86 13.79
C ASP A 361 -17.94 -14.14 13.00
N PHE A 362 -17.79 -13.54 11.81
CA PHE A 362 -16.53 -13.59 11.06
C PHE A 362 -15.44 -12.81 11.79
N GLU A 363 -15.68 -11.52 12.10
CA GLU A 363 -14.69 -10.68 12.79
C GLU A 363 -14.29 -11.26 14.15
N ALA A 364 -15.27 -11.71 14.96
CA ALA A 364 -15.00 -12.35 16.24
C ALA A 364 -14.24 -13.67 16.09
N GLY A 365 -14.58 -14.46 15.06
CA GLY A 365 -13.88 -15.69 14.69
C GLY A 365 -12.41 -15.43 14.37
N CYS A 366 -12.12 -14.47 13.48
CA CYS A 366 -10.76 -14.07 13.10
C CYS A 366 -9.93 -13.70 14.33
N VAL A 367 -10.44 -12.80 15.18
CA VAL A 367 -9.75 -12.39 16.41
C VAL A 367 -9.48 -13.57 17.34
N ARG A 368 -10.42 -14.51 17.44
CA ARG A 368 -10.28 -15.68 18.33
C ARG A 368 -9.22 -16.65 17.81
N VAL A 369 -9.17 -16.91 16.50
CA VAL A 369 -8.13 -17.74 15.88
C VAL A 369 -6.76 -17.09 16.01
N LEU A 370 -6.64 -15.80 15.68
CA LEU A 370 -5.38 -15.04 15.78
C LEU A 370 -4.83 -14.98 17.21
N ARG A 371 -5.70 -15.11 18.23
CA ARG A 371 -5.31 -15.22 19.65
C ARG A 371 -4.99 -16.65 20.12
N GLY A 372 -4.93 -17.63 19.21
CA GLY A 372 -4.66 -19.03 19.54
C GLY A 372 -5.81 -19.72 20.29
N LYS A 373 -7.05 -19.26 20.11
CA LYS A 373 -8.24 -19.78 20.81
C LYS A 373 -9.25 -20.44 19.86
N ALA A 374 -8.80 -21.00 18.75
CA ALA A 374 -9.64 -21.63 17.71
C ALA A 374 -10.58 -22.74 18.25
N GLN A 375 -10.14 -23.49 19.26
CA GLN A 375 -10.93 -24.49 19.96
C GLN A 375 -12.20 -23.94 20.64
N ARG A 376 -12.22 -22.62 20.91
CA ARG A 376 -13.36 -21.94 21.55
C ARG A 376 -14.32 -21.30 20.54
N LEU A 377 -14.16 -21.53 19.23
CA LEU A 377 -15.05 -20.97 18.22
C LEU A 377 -16.48 -21.50 18.39
N THR A 378 -17.46 -20.60 18.35
CA THR A 378 -18.88 -20.94 18.31
C THR A 378 -19.25 -21.60 16.98
N ARG A 379 -20.43 -22.23 16.90
CA ARG A 379 -20.91 -22.82 15.64
C ARG A 379 -21.03 -21.79 14.51
N ALA A 380 -21.50 -20.58 14.83
CA ALA A 380 -21.63 -19.49 13.86
C ALA A 380 -20.26 -18.97 13.40
N GLU A 381 -19.32 -18.78 14.33
CA GLU A 381 -17.94 -18.39 14.00
C GLU A 381 -17.24 -19.45 13.12
N LYS A 382 -17.45 -20.75 13.39
CA LYS A 382 -16.93 -21.83 12.54
C LYS A 382 -17.51 -21.81 11.13
N ALA A 383 -18.83 -21.62 11.01
CA ALA A 383 -19.48 -21.51 9.71
C ALA A 383 -18.96 -20.30 8.91
N ALA A 384 -18.76 -19.16 9.56
CA ALA A 384 -18.22 -17.96 8.92
C ALA A 384 -16.76 -18.11 8.47
N LEU A 385 -15.95 -18.89 9.21
CA LEU A 385 -14.55 -19.15 8.87
C LEU A 385 -14.33 -20.36 7.97
N GLN A 386 -15.38 -21.11 7.61
CA GLN A 386 -15.29 -22.30 6.76
C GLN A 386 -14.52 -22.05 5.45
N PRO A 387 -14.67 -20.92 4.74
CA PRO A 387 -13.89 -20.66 3.53
C PRO A 387 -12.37 -20.59 3.76
N PHE A 388 -11.94 -20.32 5.00
CA PHE A 388 -10.54 -20.12 5.38
C PHE A 388 -9.89 -21.38 5.97
N GLU A 389 -10.61 -22.49 6.05
CA GLU A 389 -10.03 -23.76 6.49
C GLU A 389 -8.95 -24.23 5.51
N ALA A 390 -7.78 -24.56 6.05
CA ALA A 390 -6.69 -25.16 5.30
C ALA A 390 -7.18 -26.47 4.67
N ALA A 391 -6.73 -26.76 3.45
CA ALA A 391 -6.97 -28.08 2.87
C ALA A 391 -6.38 -29.13 3.82
N ARG A 392 -7.18 -30.14 4.19
CA ARG A 392 -6.63 -31.26 4.96
C ARG A 392 -5.56 -31.91 4.09
N PRO A 393 -4.32 -32.11 4.60
CA PRO A 393 -3.43 -33.04 3.92
C PRO A 393 -4.18 -34.35 3.78
N ASP A 394 -4.15 -34.96 2.58
CA ASP A 394 -4.77 -36.26 2.32
C ASP A 394 -4.50 -37.19 3.50
N ASP A 395 -5.53 -37.95 3.91
CA ASP A 395 -5.56 -38.85 5.06
C ASP A 395 -4.56 -40.04 4.95
N ALA A 396 -3.31 -39.79 4.59
CA ALA A 396 -2.19 -40.74 4.58
C ALA A 396 -1.42 -40.66 5.90
N ALA A 397 -2.14 -40.86 7.01
CA ALA A 397 -1.67 -41.37 8.30
C ALA A 397 -2.74 -41.07 9.34
N ALA A 398 -3.84 -41.81 9.29
CA ALA A 398 -4.47 -42.19 10.54
C ALA A 398 -3.40 -42.99 11.31
N SER A 399 -2.61 -42.31 12.15
CA SER A 399 -1.94 -42.99 13.24
C SER A 399 -3.05 -43.64 14.06
N GLU A 400 -3.18 -44.95 13.94
CA GLU A 400 -3.99 -45.78 14.81
C GLU A 400 -3.40 -45.66 16.23
N GLU A 401 -3.77 -44.59 16.94
CA GLU A 401 -3.59 -44.57 18.39
C GLU A 401 -4.53 -45.63 18.96
N GLU A 402 -3.95 -46.61 19.66
CA GLU A 402 -4.67 -47.67 20.38
C GLU A 402 -5.87 -47.07 21.13
N GLU A 403 -7.07 -47.45 20.70
CA GLU A 403 -8.30 -47.06 21.38
C GLU A 403 -8.35 -47.80 22.71
N ASP A 404 -8.47 -47.05 23.82
CA ASP A 404 -8.71 -47.62 25.14
C ASP A 404 -10.00 -48.47 25.11
N PRO A 405 -9.90 -49.81 25.26
CA PRO A 405 -11.05 -50.70 25.15
C PRO A 405 -12.08 -50.50 26.26
N ALA A 406 -11.73 -49.79 27.35
CA ALA A 406 -12.63 -49.45 28.45
C ALA A 406 -13.45 -48.17 28.20
N ALA A 407 -13.15 -47.38 27.16
CA ALA A 407 -13.81 -46.09 26.94
C ALA A 407 -15.25 -46.24 26.39
N SER A 408 -16.19 -45.51 27.00
CA SER A 408 -17.58 -45.50 26.57
C SER A 408 -17.73 -44.98 25.12
N PHE A 409 -18.79 -45.38 24.41
CA PHE A 409 -19.07 -44.91 23.05
C PHE A 409 -19.09 -43.37 22.96
N VAL A 410 -19.65 -42.71 23.97
CA VAL A 410 -19.73 -41.24 24.05
C VAL A 410 -18.35 -40.61 24.25
N GLU A 411 -17.47 -41.22 25.05
CA GLU A 411 -16.09 -40.74 25.23
C GLU A 411 -15.25 -40.90 23.96
N ARG A 412 -15.38 -42.02 23.26
CA ARG A 412 -14.72 -42.22 21.97
C ARG A 412 -15.17 -41.19 20.94
N LEU A 413 -16.48 -40.90 20.87
CA LEU A 413 -17.02 -39.88 19.97
C LEU A 413 -16.54 -38.47 20.34
N ARG A 414 -16.46 -38.15 21.65
CA ARG A 414 -15.92 -36.87 22.15
C ARG A 414 -14.42 -36.74 21.88
N LYS A 415 -13.63 -37.80 22.07
CA LYS A 415 -12.17 -37.83 21.78
C LYS A 415 -11.92 -37.60 20.29
N ARG A 416 -12.58 -38.37 19.41
CA ARG A 416 -12.50 -38.19 17.95
C ARG A 416 -12.91 -36.78 17.53
N ARG A 417 -13.98 -36.22 18.11
CA ARG A 417 -14.43 -34.86 17.81
C ARG A 417 -13.46 -33.77 18.30
N ARG A 418 -12.79 -33.96 19.44
CA ARG A 418 -11.72 -33.06 19.93
C ARG A 418 -10.50 -33.10 19.02
N LEU A 419 -10.01 -34.30 18.70
CA LEU A 419 -8.87 -34.50 17.81
C LEU A 419 -9.14 -33.93 16.40
N ALA A 420 -10.35 -34.10 15.88
CA ALA A 420 -10.77 -33.51 14.61
C ALA A 420 -10.83 -31.97 14.67
N GLN A 421 -11.17 -31.38 15.82
CA GLN A 421 -11.20 -29.92 16.01
C GLN A 421 -9.80 -29.32 16.20
N ASP A 422 -8.89 -30.02 16.88
CA ASP A 422 -7.48 -29.60 17.02
C ASP A 422 -6.71 -29.67 15.68
N ARG A 423 -7.24 -30.40 14.69
CA ARG A 423 -6.65 -30.51 13.34
C ARG A 423 -7.06 -29.39 12.38
N VAL A 424 -8.08 -28.59 12.66
CA VAL A 424 -8.52 -27.52 11.74
C VAL A 424 -7.60 -26.32 11.85
N LYS A 425 -6.79 -26.10 10.82
CA LYS A 425 -5.98 -24.88 10.65
C LYS A 425 -6.74 -23.89 9.77
N TYR A 426 -6.58 -22.61 10.06
CA TYR A 426 -7.12 -21.52 9.25
C TYR A 426 -5.97 -20.77 8.57
N GLU A 427 -6.10 -20.53 7.28
CA GLU A 427 -5.14 -19.79 6.44
C GLU A 427 -5.63 -18.36 6.18
N GLN A 428 -4.74 -17.49 5.70
CA GLN A 428 -5.05 -16.16 5.18
C GLN A 428 -5.57 -15.14 6.22
N LEU A 429 -5.91 -15.56 7.45
CA LEU A 429 -6.44 -14.67 8.49
C LEU A 429 -5.44 -13.58 8.91
N LYS A 430 -4.12 -13.77 8.70
CA LYS A 430 -3.12 -12.75 9.03
C LYS A 430 -3.06 -11.65 7.97
N SER A 431 -3.45 -11.95 6.73
CA SER A 431 -3.58 -10.95 5.66
C SER A 431 -4.80 -10.06 5.77
N ILE A 432 -5.75 -10.36 6.66
CA ILE A 432 -6.92 -9.49 6.89
C ILE A 432 -6.44 -8.30 7.73
N PRO A 433 -6.33 -7.08 7.16
CA PRO A 433 -5.91 -5.94 7.93
C PRO A 433 -6.99 -5.58 8.97
N PRO A 434 -6.61 -5.29 10.23
CA PRO A 434 -7.56 -4.92 11.28
C PRO A 434 -8.17 -3.53 11.06
N THR A 435 -7.55 -2.71 10.22
CA THR A 435 -7.98 -1.35 9.87
C THR A 435 -7.71 -1.07 8.39
N SER A 436 -8.47 -0.17 7.76
CA SER A 436 -8.18 0.31 6.40
C SER A 436 -7.11 1.42 6.38
N ASN A 437 -6.25 1.50 7.41
CA ASN A 437 -5.25 2.58 7.56
C ASN A 437 -4.36 2.73 6.32
N VAL A 438 -4.04 1.63 5.62
CA VAL A 438 -3.24 1.70 4.38
C VAL A 438 -3.93 2.57 3.33
N VAL A 439 -5.25 2.42 3.18
CA VAL A 439 -6.03 3.20 2.22
C VAL A 439 -6.19 4.65 2.69
N GLU A 440 -6.40 4.87 3.99
CA GLU A 440 -6.46 6.23 4.56
C GLU A 440 -5.13 6.99 4.40
N CYS A 441 -4.00 6.32 4.68
CA CYS A 441 -2.67 6.86 4.44
C CYS A 441 -2.45 7.14 2.96
N PHE A 442 -2.88 6.24 2.09
CA PHE A 442 -2.82 6.42 0.64
C PHE A 442 -3.60 7.66 0.19
N PHE A 443 -4.85 7.85 0.64
CA PHE A 443 -5.61 9.05 0.29
C PHE A 443 -5.05 10.33 0.93
N SER A 444 -4.41 10.25 2.10
CA SER A 444 -3.68 11.38 2.66
C SER A 444 -2.52 11.82 1.75
N ILE A 445 -1.78 10.84 1.21
CA ILE A 445 -0.74 11.09 0.20
C ILE A 445 -1.37 11.64 -1.08
N ALA A 446 -2.45 11.03 -1.59
CA ALA A 446 -3.16 11.48 -2.78
C ALA A 446 -3.60 12.95 -2.68
N ARG A 447 -4.13 13.37 -1.53
CA ARG A 447 -4.52 14.77 -1.25
C ARG A 447 -3.35 15.75 -1.29
N VAL A 448 -2.15 15.32 -0.89
CA VAL A 448 -0.92 16.13 -0.98
C VAL A 448 -0.39 16.15 -2.42
N THR A 449 -0.44 15.01 -3.10
CA THR A 449 -0.04 14.84 -4.49
C THR A 449 -0.92 15.62 -5.46
N PHE A 450 -2.21 15.78 -5.17
CA PHE A 450 -3.17 16.56 -5.94
C PHE A 450 -3.16 18.07 -5.62
N GLY A 451 -2.37 18.53 -4.64
CA GLY A 451 -2.38 19.91 -4.15
C GLY A 451 -2.12 21.01 -5.21
N HIS A 452 -2.12 22.28 -4.78
CA HIS A 452 -2.14 23.49 -5.62
C HIS A 452 -1.36 23.49 -6.94
N GLN A 453 -0.21 22.82 -7.03
CA GLN A 453 0.64 22.77 -8.23
C GLN A 453 0.16 21.80 -9.34
N ARG A 454 -0.91 21.02 -9.13
CA ARG A 454 -1.29 19.89 -10.02
C ARG A 454 -2.77 19.81 -10.40
N HIS A 455 -3.53 20.89 -10.24
CA HIS A 455 -4.95 20.98 -10.66
C HIS A 455 -5.19 20.72 -12.17
N GLY A 456 -4.13 20.67 -12.98
CA GLY A 456 -4.20 20.34 -14.41
C GLY A 456 -3.68 18.95 -14.79
N LEU A 457 -3.37 18.07 -13.82
CA LEU A 457 -3.01 16.68 -14.15
C LEU A 457 -4.25 15.91 -14.61
N LEU A 458 -4.11 15.19 -15.74
CA LEU A 458 -5.10 14.20 -16.15
C LEU A 458 -5.21 13.10 -15.08
N PRO A 459 -6.43 12.57 -14.79
CA PRO A 459 -6.62 11.50 -13.80
C PRO A 459 -5.69 10.30 -13.99
N ARG A 460 -5.42 9.89 -15.24
CA ARG A 460 -4.48 8.82 -15.60
C ARG A 460 -3.04 9.09 -15.12
N THR A 461 -2.60 10.34 -15.19
CA THR A 461 -1.26 10.74 -14.74
C THR A 461 -1.17 10.68 -13.21
N LEU A 462 -2.23 11.09 -12.52
CA LEU A 462 -2.31 10.98 -11.06
C LEU A 462 -2.28 9.50 -10.63
N GLU A 463 -3.09 8.66 -11.26
CA GLU A 463 -3.13 7.21 -11.03
C GLU A 463 -1.73 6.61 -11.18
N THR A 464 -1.03 6.92 -12.27
CA THR A 464 0.33 6.44 -12.54
C THR A 464 1.32 6.81 -11.43
N ILE A 465 1.31 8.07 -10.99
CA ILE A 465 2.21 8.54 -9.92
C ILE A 465 1.92 7.83 -8.61
N LEU A 466 0.65 7.75 -8.22
CA LEU A 466 0.23 7.13 -6.96
C LEU A 466 0.46 5.62 -6.97
N PHE A 467 0.22 4.97 -8.10
CA PHE A 467 0.46 3.54 -8.30
C PHE A 467 1.94 3.19 -8.15
N LEU A 468 2.83 3.89 -8.88
CA LEU A 468 4.26 3.66 -8.77
C LEU A 468 4.80 4.02 -7.38
N ARG A 469 4.25 5.05 -6.74
CA ARG A 469 4.64 5.43 -5.37
C ARG A 469 4.26 4.34 -4.36
N GLN A 470 3.02 3.86 -4.41
CA GLN A 470 2.49 2.89 -3.47
C GLN A 470 3.12 1.50 -3.67
N ASN A 471 3.43 1.14 -4.92
CA ASN A 471 4.02 -0.15 -5.29
C ASN A 471 5.54 -0.08 -5.49
N ARG A 472 6.25 0.77 -4.72
CA ARG A 472 7.71 0.97 -4.88
C ARG A 472 8.54 -0.30 -4.81
N SER A 473 8.12 -1.30 -4.04
CA SER A 473 8.88 -2.55 -3.92
C SER A 473 8.89 -3.39 -5.21
N TYR A 474 8.05 -3.09 -6.19
CA TYR A 474 7.92 -3.87 -7.43
C TYR A 474 8.76 -3.34 -8.60
N TRP A 475 9.40 -2.19 -8.45
CA TRP A 475 10.18 -1.62 -9.54
C TRP A 475 11.51 -1.04 -9.08
N ASP A 476 12.51 -1.27 -9.91
CA ASP A 476 13.85 -0.71 -9.79
C ASP A 476 14.44 -0.46 -11.19
N ALA A 477 15.75 -0.21 -11.26
CA ALA A 477 16.41 0.05 -12.53
C ALA A 477 16.38 -1.16 -13.48
N THR A 478 16.31 -2.39 -12.96
CA THR A 478 16.18 -3.61 -13.79
C THR A 478 14.80 -3.70 -14.42
N THR A 479 13.75 -3.28 -13.70
CA THR A 479 12.39 -3.19 -14.25
C THR A 479 12.34 -2.23 -15.43
N VAL A 480 13.01 -1.06 -15.32
CA VAL A 480 13.09 -0.07 -16.39
C VAL A 480 13.91 -0.60 -17.58
N ASP A 481 14.98 -1.32 -17.33
CA ASP A 481 15.83 -1.88 -18.38
C ASP A 481 15.11 -2.95 -19.21
N ASN A 482 14.24 -3.73 -18.57
CA ASN A 482 13.43 -4.75 -19.24
C ASN A 482 12.29 -4.18 -20.11
N LEU A 483 12.06 -2.86 -20.12
CA LEU A 483 11.06 -2.22 -20.98
C LEU A 483 11.46 -2.14 -22.45
N SER A 484 12.73 -2.40 -22.77
CA SER A 484 13.33 -1.97 -24.05
C SER A 484 14.08 -3.04 -24.82
#